data_AF-A0A527ZBX1-F1
#
_entry.id   AF-A0A527ZBX1-F1
#
_cell.length_a   1.000
_cell.length_b   1.000
_cell.length_c   1.000
_cell.angle_alpha   90.00
_cell.angle_beta   90.00
_cell.angle_gamma   90.00
#
_symmetry.space_group_name_H-M   'P 1'
#
loop_
_entity.id
_entity.type
_entity.pdbx_description
1 polymer ?
#
loop_
_entity_poly.entity_id
_entity_poly.type
_entity_poly.pdbx_seq_one_letter_code
_entity_poly.pdbx_strand_id
1 'polypeptide(L)' 'AGIEGVAVNANGDPLEAAKAVGIGPLAIGNVKYKVEFGLFKRMIEAEKTITLDFQEAFALAREIAK' A
#
# COMPACT_ATOMS: atom_id res chain seq x y z
N ALA A 1 -17.61 -4.18 6.34
CA ALA A 1 -16.89 -4.59 7.57
C ALA A 1 -15.65 -5.35 7.16
N GLY A 2 -14.55 -5.21 7.90
CA GLY A 2 -13.29 -5.94 7.65
C GLY A 2 -13.32 -7.36 8.23
N ILE A 3 -12.13 -7.91 8.54
CA ILE A 3 -11.99 -9.18 9.27
C ILE A 3 -12.23 -8.92 10.75
N GLU A 4 -13.07 -9.72 11.40
CA GLU A 4 -13.30 -9.65 12.84
C GLU A 4 -11.99 -9.87 13.61
N GLY A 5 -11.75 -9.05 14.64
CA GLY A 5 -10.50 -9.08 15.41
C GLY A 5 -9.30 -8.39 14.74
N VAL A 6 -9.43 -7.89 13.51
CA VAL A 6 -8.39 -7.09 12.84
C VAL A 6 -8.79 -5.61 12.87
N ALA A 7 -7.99 -4.78 13.55
CA ALA A 7 -8.21 -3.35 13.56
C ALA A 7 -8.12 -2.77 12.15
N VAL A 8 -8.94 -1.76 11.82
CA VAL A 8 -9.02 -1.22 10.45
C VAL A 8 -7.70 -0.62 9.97
N ASN A 9 -6.84 -0.18 10.90
CA ASN A 9 -5.49 0.36 10.65
C ASN A 9 -4.37 -0.58 11.12
N ALA A 10 -4.65 -1.86 11.41
CA ALA A 10 -3.62 -2.82 11.77
C ALA A 10 -2.55 -2.89 10.67
N ASN A 11 -1.27 -2.82 11.05
CA ASN A 11 -0.16 -2.80 10.09
C ASN A 11 0.95 -3.75 10.54
N GLY A 12 0.63 -5.05 10.60
CA GLY A 12 1.53 -6.06 11.13
C GLY A 12 1.32 -6.32 12.63
N ASP A 13 0.18 -5.87 13.17
CA ASP A 13 -0.16 -6.03 14.58
C ASP A 13 -0.39 -7.52 14.88
N PRO A 14 0.17 -8.08 15.97
CA PRO A 14 -0.04 -9.48 16.34
C PRO A 14 -1.52 -9.82 16.56
N LEU A 15 -1.91 -11.05 16.19
CA LEU A 15 -3.22 -11.59 16.52
C LEU A 15 -3.12 -12.46 17.77
N GLU A 16 -3.85 -12.12 18.83
CA GLU A 16 -3.78 -12.82 20.13
C GLU A 16 -4.03 -14.33 20.03
N ALA A 17 -4.92 -14.76 19.12
CA ALA A 17 -5.33 -16.16 18.99
C ALA A 17 -4.41 -17.02 18.10
N ALA A 18 -3.38 -16.45 17.47
CA ALA A 18 -2.57 -17.17 16.47
C ALA A 18 -1.15 -16.61 16.35
N LYS A 19 -0.21 -17.42 15.82
CA LYS A 19 1.10 -16.91 15.36
C LYS A 19 0.96 -16.25 13.99
N ALA A 20 0.20 -15.15 13.93
CA ALA A 20 -0.10 -14.40 12.72
C ALA A 20 -0.19 -12.90 13.02
N VAL A 21 -0.21 -12.09 11.97
CA VAL A 21 -0.37 -10.63 12.06
C VAL A 21 -1.61 -10.18 11.29
N GLY A 22 -2.24 -9.11 11.77
CA GLY A 22 -3.36 -8.44 11.13
C GLY A 22 -2.89 -7.34 10.19
N ILE A 23 -3.45 -7.33 8.98
CA ILE A 23 -3.33 -6.22 8.03
C ILE A 23 -4.73 -5.65 7.79
N GLY A 24 -4.94 -4.43 8.29
CA GLY A 24 -6.20 -3.72 8.22
C GLY A 24 -6.41 -3.07 6.84
N PRO A 25 -7.67 -2.94 6.38
CA PRO A 25 -7.99 -2.34 5.10
C PRO A 25 -7.50 -0.89 4.93
N LEU A 26 -7.42 -0.09 6.00
CA LEU A 26 -6.91 1.28 5.93
C LEU A 26 -5.39 1.34 5.85
N ALA A 27 -4.67 0.35 6.41
CA ALA A 27 -3.23 0.24 6.21
C ALA A 27 -2.91 -0.03 4.73
N ILE A 28 -3.66 -0.95 4.10
CA ILE A 28 -3.58 -1.21 2.65
C ILE A 28 -3.96 0.03 1.84
N GLY A 29 -5.09 0.67 2.20
CA GLY A 29 -5.61 1.86 1.51
C GLY A 29 -4.63 3.03 1.51
N ASN A 30 -3.91 3.25 2.61
CA ASN A 30 -2.87 4.26 2.72
C ASN A 30 -1.71 4.02 1.75
N VAL A 31 -1.25 2.77 1.61
CA VAL A 31 -0.20 2.42 0.63
C VAL A 31 -0.73 2.62 -0.79
N LYS A 32 -1.93 2.11 -1.10
CA LYS A 32 -2.57 2.27 -2.41
C LYS A 32 -2.65 3.74 -2.82
N TYR A 33 -3.16 4.59 -1.94
CA TYR A 33 -3.32 6.03 -2.23
C TYR A 33 -1.98 6.70 -2.55
N LYS A 34 -0.95 6.43 -1.74
CA LYS A 34 0.39 7.02 -1.93
C LYS A 34 1.08 6.51 -3.19
N VAL A 35 0.91 5.23 -3.53
CA VAL A 35 1.44 4.65 -4.78
C VAL A 35 0.80 5.31 -5.98
N GLU A 36 -0.54 5.32 -6.04
CA GLU A 36 -1.29 5.93 -7.14
C GLU A 36 -0.91 7.40 -7.34
N PHE A 37 -0.89 8.18 -6.25
CA PHE A 37 -0.46 9.57 -6.27
C PHE A 37 0.98 9.72 -6.78
N GLY A 38 1.91 8.89 -6.31
CA GLY A 38 3.30 8.92 -6.72
C GLY A 38 3.51 8.56 -8.20
N LEU A 39 2.74 7.60 -8.72
CA LEU A 39 2.77 7.26 -10.15
C LEU A 39 2.27 8.41 -11.01
N PHE A 40 1.14 9.04 -10.66
CA PHE A 40 0.66 10.23 -11.38
C PHE A 40 1.66 11.39 -11.32
N LYS A 41 2.27 11.62 -10.16
CA LYS A 41 3.30 12.63 -10.01
C LYS A 41 4.48 12.36 -10.97
N ARG A 42 4.96 11.11 -11.05
CA ARG A 42 6.02 10.72 -12.00
C ARG A 42 5.62 10.97 -13.46
N MET A 43 4.35 10.74 -13.82
CA MET A 43 3.85 11.01 -15.17
C MET A 43 3.83 12.51 -15.49
N ILE A 44 3.43 13.35 -14.52
CA ILE A 44 3.38 14.81 -14.68
C ILE A 44 4.79 15.40 -14.79
N GLU A 45 5.74 14.87 -14.00
CA GLU A 45 7.12 15.38 -13.92
C GLU A 45 8.03 14.86 -15.04
N ALA A 46 7.60 13.87 -15.83
CA ALA A 46 8.42 13.28 -16.87
C ALA A 46 8.61 14.21 -18.09
N GLU A 47 9.86 14.37 -18.55
CA GLU A 47 10.19 15.14 -19.75
C GLU A 47 9.64 14.52 -21.05
N LYS A 48 9.37 13.22 -21.02
CA LYS A 48 8.78 12.44 -22.12
C LYS A 48 7.65 11.58 -21.58
N THR A 49 6.70 11.24 -22.44
CA THR A 49 5.62 10.31 -22.08
C THR A 49 6.21 9.00 -21.55
N ILE A 50 5.78 8.61 -20.36
CA ILE A 50 6.14 7.34 -19.73
C ILE A 50 4.90 6.44 -19.65
N THR A 51 5.14 5.14 -19.74
CA THR A 51 4.15 4.11 -19.43
C THR A 51 4.60 3.41 -18.17
N LEU A 52 3.70 3.30 -17.20
CA LEU A 52 3.96 2.68 -15.90
C LEU A 52 3.06 1.45 -15.79
N ASP A 53 3.62 0.35 -15.31
CA ASP A 53 2.92 -0.92 -15.12
C ASP A 53 3.07 -1.40 -13.66
N PHE A 54 2.61 -2.61 -13.40
CA PHE A 54 2.61 -3.25 -12.09
C PHE A 54 4.00 -3.29 -11.44
N GLN A 55 5.08 -3.44 -12.22
CA GLN A 55 6.43 -3.50 -11.66
C GLN A 55 6.85 -2.16 -11.03
N GLU A 56 6.55 -1.03 -11.68
CA GLU A 56 6.82 0.30 -11.12
C GLU A 56 5.92 0.59 -9.92
N ALA A 57 4.64 0.21 -10.00
CA ALA A 57 3.70 0.34 -8.90
C ALA A 57 4.16 -0.47 -7.67
N PHE A 58 4.60 -1.71 -7.88
CA PHE A 58 5.09 -2.59 -6.82
C PHE A 58 6.41 -2.10 -6.21
N ALA A 59 7.34 -1.61 -7.04
CA ALA A 59 8.58 -1.02 -6.56
C ALA A 59 8.32 0.18 -5.65
N LEU A 60 7.44 1.10 -6.08
CA LEU A 60 7.05 2.26 -5.27
C LEU A 60 6.28 1.84 -4.01
N ALA A 61 5.40 0.84 -4.09
CA ALA A 61 4.70 0.31 -2.92
C ALA A 61 5.68 -0.21 -1.85
N ARG A 62 6.75 -0.90 -2.26
CA ARG A 62 7.81 -1.37 -1.36
C ARG A 62 8.65 -0.25 -0.76
N GLU A 63 8.73 0.91 -1.39
CA GLU A 63 9.38 2.09 -0.80
C GLU A 63 8.48 2.74 0.26
N ILE A 64 7.17 2.79 0.02
CA ILE A 64 6.18 3.43 0.90
C ILE A 64 5.83 2.58 2.12
N ALA A 65 5.73 1.27 1.96
CA ALA A 65 5.29 0.33 3.00
C ALA A 65 6.40 -0.10 3.98
N LYS A 66 7.57 0.55 3.93
CA LYS A 66 8.68 0.32 4.87
C LYS A 66 8.32 0.77 6.28
#